data_AF-A0A5F5XFZ1-F1
#
_entry.id   AF-A0A5F5XFZ1-F1
#
_cell.length_a   1.000
_cell.length_b   1.000
_cell.length_c   1.000
_cell.angle_alpha   90.00
_cell.angle_beta   90.00
_cell.angle_gamma   90.00
#
_symmetry.space_group_name_H-M   'P 1'
#
loop_
_entity.id
_entity.type
_entity.pdbx_description
1 polymer ?
#
loop_
_entity_poly.entity_id
_entity_poly.type
_entity_poly.pdbx_seq_one_letter_code
_entity_poly.pdbx_strand_id
1 'polypeptide(L)'
;RPTLSQDGLKSVIYAVESAVIQWSRRVQGVLKRESSQPLLQGENPTPRVELEFWKSRAEDLEHIYNQLRAIKARGMARLLDRVHSSYFPAFQAMCRDVVAALTEAQDIRTHLMPLSRHLEILESLEFPEVKPRLRPLLHVVCLIWATCGSYRSPGRLTVLLQEICNLLIQQASNYLNPEGLLRSEVEESQRKLQVAVDTLNFFKQMFQDRRENLHTYFKENQEVKEWDFQSSLVFVRLDGFLGRLLLVQDLLKTTLDFHTLGKLEFSGIRGSALSRQVQQMYDEFQEMYRVFTEAPYDCLDPQSTEFENDVSEFRQRVEDLDRGLGTIFIQAFDDAPGLEHAFKLLDIAGNLLERPLIAQDASEKYLLFVRMFHKDLDTVRVIYSQRVQEEAELGFAAVHKNMPTVAGGLRWAQELRQRIQGPFANFRRIAHPERATEGQRERDRETQTLKQVPGSELSVQSPTRQLTVGSRPEPDA
;
A
#
# COMPACT_ATOMS: atom_id res chain seq x y z
N ARG A 1 66.44 49.82 15.85
CA ARG A 1 66.24 48.49 15.22
C ARG A 1 67.08 47.48 15.98
N PRO A 2 66.52 46.55 16.78
CA PRO A 2 67.30 45.42 17.25
C PRO A 2 67.35 44.39 16.12
N THR A 3 68.54 44.06 15.65
CA THR A 3 68.79 42.94 14.75
C THR A 3 68.60 41.65 15.52
N LEU A 4 67.54 40.89 15.20
CA LEU A 4 67.39 39.50 15.65
C LEU A 4 68.67 38.73 15.31
N SER A 5 69.23 38.00 16.28
CA SER A 5 70.35 37.09 16.03
C SER A 5 69.92 36.02 15.01
N GLN A 6 70.86 35.50 14.21
CA GLN A 6 70.58 34.46 13.21
C GLN A 6 69.87 33.23 13.82
N ASP A 7 70.16 32.89 15.07
CA ASP A 7 69.52 31.78 15.79
C ASP A 7 68.07 32.10 16.19
N GLY A 8 67.78 33.35 16.54
CA GLY A 8 66.40 33.81 16.79
C GLY A 8 65.53 33.73 15.54
N LEU A 9 66.08 34.07 14.37
CA LEU A 9 65.36 33.97 13.10
C LEU A 9 65.06 32.51 12.71
N LYS A 10 66.03 31.60 12.88
CA LYS A 10 65.83 30.16 12.63
C LYS A 10 64.76 29.55 13.55
N SER A 11 64.75 29.93 14.83
CA SER A 11 63.72 29.49 15.78
C SER A 11 62.32 29.94 15.38
N VAL A 12 62.17 31.19 14.93
CA VAL A 12 60.89 31.72 14.44
C VAL A 12 60.43 31.00 13.16
N ILE A 13 61.35 30.71 12.24
CA ILE A 13 61.02 29.96 11.00
C ILE A 13 60.53 28.55 11.35
N TYR A 14 61.23 27.81 12.22
CA TYR A 14 60.84 26.47 12.64
C TYR A 14 59.46 26.45 13.34
N ALA A 15 59.18 27.45 14.18
CA ALA A 15 57.89 27.59 14.84
C ALA A 15 56.75 27.84 13.83
N VAL A 16 56.99 28.67 12.81
CA VAL A 16 56.03 28.94 11.73
C VAL A 16 55.80 27.69 10.87
N GLU A 17 56.85 26.97 10.49
CA GLU A 17 56.73 25.71 9.73
C GLU A 17 55.96 24.65 10.51
N SER A 18 56.25 24.48 11.80
CA SER A 18 55.51 23.58 12.69
C SER A 18 54.03 23.95 12.80
N ALA A 19 53.72 25.25 12.92
CA ALA A 19 52.34 25.74 12.97
C ALA A 19 51.59 25.47 11.65
N VAL A 20 52.24 25.66 10.50
CA VAL A 20 51.68 25.35 9.18
C VAL A 20 51.37 23.87 9.04
N ILE A 21 52.26 22.97 9.48
CA ILE A 21 52.02 21.52 9.42
C ILE A 21 50.82 21.11 10.28
N GLN A 22 50.76 21.60 11.52
CA GLN A 22 49.64 21.28 12.42
C GLN A 22 48.32 21.82 11.87
N TRP A 23 48.33 23.03 11.33
CA TRP A 23 47.12 23.62 10.78
C TRP A 23 46.66 22.92 9.50
N SER A 24 47.58 22.55 8.62
CA SER A 24 47.30 21.75 7.42
C SER A 24 46.62 20.43 7.76
N ARG A 25 47.10 19.70 8.79
CA ARG A 25 46.46 18.45 9.25
C ARG A 25 45.04 18.69 9.74
N ARG A 26 44.79 19.76 10.51
CA ARG A 26 43.45 20.09 11.01
C ARG A 26 42.50 20.47 9.89
N VAL A 27 42.94 21.31 8.96
CA VAL A 27 42.15 21.74 7.79
C VAL A 27 41.82 20.54 6.90
N GLN A 28 42.79 19.66 6.63
CA GLN A 28 42.55 18.41 5.89
C GLN A 28 41.52 17.52 6.59
N GLY A 29 41.52 17.46 7.93
CA GLY A 29 40.49 16.75 8.69
C GLY A 29 39.09 17.28 8.42
N VAL A 30 38.91 18.60 8.41
CA VAL A 30 37.63 19.25 8.10
C VAL A 30 37.23 19.01 6.65
N LEU A 31 38.16 19.13 5.71
CA LEU A 31 37.90 18.93 4.27
C LEU A 31 37.48 17.48 3.94
N LYS A 32 38.01 16.49 4.65
CA LYS A 32 37.70 15.06 4.49
C LYS A 32 36.34 14.62 5.05
N ARG A 33 35.62 15.48 5.78
CA ARG A 33 34.27 15.13 6.28
C ARG A 33 33.32 14.99 5.10
N GLU A 34 32.50 13.95 5.11
CA GLU A 34 31.49 13.66 4.10
C GLU A 34 30.12 13.54 4.77
N SER A 35 29.06 13.95 4.06
CA SER A 35 27.70 13.89 4.59
C SER A 35 27.12 12.48 4.64
N SER A 36 27.67 11.56 3.83
CA SER A 36 27.31 10.14 3.81
C SER A 36 27.74 9.35 5.05
N GLN A 37 28.60 9.90 5.92
CA GLN A 37 29.20 9.17 7.05
C GLN A 37 28.17 8.54 8.00
N PRO A 38 27.09 9.22 8.42
CA PRO A 38 26.07 8.62 9.29
C PRO A 38 25.36 7.42 8.63
N LEU A 39 25.03 7.54 7.33
CA LEU A 39 24.45 6.42 6.57
C LEU A 39 25.41 5.23 6.47
N LEU A 40 26.71 5.49 6.24
CA LEU A 40 27.74 4.44 6.17
C LEU A 40 27.98 3.75 7.52
N GLN A 41 27.65 4.41 8.63
CA GLN A 41 27.72 3.86 9.98
C GLN A 41 26.47 3.04 10.35
N GLY A 42 25.50 2.92 9.43
CA GLY A 42 24.25 2.19 9.64
C GLY A 42 23.20 2.98 10.43
N GLU A 43 23.39 4.30 10.58
CA GLU A 43 22.36 5.16 11.15
C GLU A 43 21.24 5.42 10.13
N ASN A 44 20.08 5.87 10.63
CA ASN A 44 18.93 6.24 9.80
C ASN A 44 18.70 7.76 9.82
N PRO A 45 19.63 8.57 9.29
CA PRO A 45 19.51 10.03 9.30
C PRO A 45 18.32 10.50 8.45
N THR A 46 17.76 11.63 8.84
CA THR A 46 16.74 12.36 8.09
C THR A 46 17.38 13.48 7.26
N PRO A 47 16.68 14.08 6.28
CA PRO A 47 17.25 15.09 5.37
C PRO A 47 17.78 16.34 6.07
N ARG A 48 17.38 16.56 7.33
CA ARG A 48 17.92 17.63 8.17
C ARG A 48 19.42 17.47 8.43
N VAL A 49 19.93 16.23 8.45
CA VAL A 49 21.35 15.95 8.67
C VAL A 49 22.19 16.45 7.51
N GLU A 50 21.80 16.17 6.25
CA GLU A 50 22.45 16.74 5.06
C GLU A 50 22.40 18.28 5.07
N LEU A 51 21.25 18.88 5.41
CA LEU A 51 21.11 20.34 5.49
C LEU A 51 22.04 20.97 6.54
N GLU A 52 22.04 20.44 7.76
CA GLU A 52 22.87 20.96 8.84
C GLU A 52 24.36 20.68 8.58
N PHE A 53 24.70 19.56 7.94
CA PHE A 53 26.07 19.28 7.52
C PHE A 53 26.60 20.37 6.59
N TRP A 54 25.88 20.72 5.52
CA TRP A 54 26.33 21.74 4.56
C TRP A 54 26.35 23.14 5.18
N LYS A 55 25.41 23.44 6.08
CA LYS A 55 25.40 24.68 6.84
C LYS A 55 26.62 24.78 7.76
N SER A 56 26.85 23.79 8.61
CA SER A 56 28.00 23.72 9.52
C SER A 56 29.31 23.73 8.75
N ARG A 57 29.42 23.00 7.63
CA ARG A 57 30.61 23.00 6.77
C ARG A 57 30.90 24.39 6.21
N ALA A 58 29.89 25.12 5.74
CA ALA A 58 30.06 26.48 5.24
C ALA A 58 30.53 27.43 6.35
N GLU A 59 29.94 27.35 7.54
CA GLU A 59 30.32 28.15 8.70
C GLU A 59 31.75 27.82 9.16
N ASP A 60 32.10 26.55 9.33
CA ASP A 60 33.45 26.11 9.73
C ASP A 60 34.51 26.60 8.75
N LEU A 61 34.28 26.44 7.44
CA LEU A 61 35.21 26.89 6.40
C LEU A 61 35.31 28.42 6.33
N GLU A 62 34.22 29.14 6.61
CA GLU A 62 34.24 30.61 6.69
C GLU A 62 35.09 31.09 7.88
N HIS A 63 34.99 30.42 9.03
CA HIS A 63 35.86 30.69 10.18
C HIS A 63 37.34 30.42 9.84
N ILE A 64 37.64 29.29 9.18
CA ILE A 64 39.02 28.95 8.75
C ILE A 64 39.54 29.98 7.73
N TYR A 65 38.72 30.39 6.77
CA TYR A 65 39.05 31.41 5.78
C TYR A 65 39.35 32.77 6.44
N ASN A 66 38.56 33.17 7.44
CA ASN A 66 38.82 34.40 8.19
C ASN A 66 40.12 34.32 9.00
N GLN A 67 40.46 33.16 9.56
CA GLN A 67 41.76 32.92 10.20
C GLN A 67 42.92 33.02 9.20
N LEU A 68 42.78 32.50 7.98
CA LEU A 68 43.76 32.62 6.88
C LEU A 68 43.99 34.08 6.46
N ARG A 69 42.96 34.91 6.52
CA ARG A 69 43.05 36.34 6.18
C ARG A 69 43.63 37.20 7.30
N ALA A 70 43.73 36.68 8.52
CA ALA A 70 44.27 37.42 9.65
C ALA A 70 45.70 37.92 9.36
N ILE A 71 46.03 39.10 9.89
CA ILE A 71 47.34 39.75 9.65
C ILE A 71 48.50 38.83 10.04
N LYS A 72 48.34 38.06 11.12
CA LYS A 72 49.32 37.07 11.58
C LYS A 72 49.57 35.96 10.54
N ALA A 73 48.51 35.38 9.96
CA ALA A 73 48.61 34.36 8.92
C ALA A 73 49.25 34.89 7.63
N ARG A 74 48.90 36.12 7.22
CA ARG A 74 49.55 36.80 6.09
C ARG A 74 51.03 37.09 6.35
N GLY A 75 51.39 37.42 7.59
CA GLY A 75 52.78 37.58 8.02
C GLY A 75 53.58 36.29 7.92
N MET A 76 53.01 35.16 8.38
CA MET A 76 53.62 33.83 8.25
C MET A 76 53.84 33.44 6.78
N ALA A 77 52.84 33.66 5.92
CA ALA A 77 52.95 33.39 4.49
C ALA A 77 54.10 34.18 3.83
N ARG A 78 54.21 35.48 4.13
CA ARG A 78 55.28 36.34 3.61
C ARG A 78 56.67 35.93 4.10
N LEU A 79 56.77 35.42 5.33
CA LEU A 79 58.04 34.92 5.87
C LEU A 79 58.47 33.64 5.15
N LEU A 80 57.55 32.69 4.97
CA LEU A 80 57.81 31.43 4.27
C LEU A 80 58.21 31.64 2.81
N ASP A 81 57.59 32.60 2.13
CA ASP A 81 57.92 33.01 0.76
C ASP A 81 59.35 33.59 0.66
N ARG A 82 59.69 34.54 1.54
CA ARG A 82 61.02 35.16 1.57
C ARG A 82 62.16 34.20 1.90
N VAL A 83 61.88 33.16 2.66
CA VAL A 83 62.87 32.14 3.07
C VAL A 83 62.90 30.99 2.06
N HIS A 84 62.03 30.98 1.04
CA HIS A 84 61.86 29.88 0.09
C HIS A 84 61.66 28.52 0.80
N SER A 85 60.86 28.51 1.87
CA SER A 85 60.57 27.29 2.64
C SER A 85 59.84 26.25 1.78
N SER A 86 60.21 24.98 1.93
CA SER A 86 59.55 23.84 1.28
C SER A 86 58.08 23.68 1.66
N TYR A 87 57.65 24.28 2.77
CA TYR A 87 56.26 24.24 3.24
C TYR A 87 55.37 25.33 2.62
N PHE A 88 55.95 26.32 1.94
CA PHE A 88 55.19 27.40 1.32
C PHE A 88 54.21 26.92 0.24
N PRO A 89 54.59 26.02 -0.70
CA PRO A 89 53.65 25.49 -1.70
C PRO A 89 52.48 24.72 -1.06
N ALA A 90 52.76 23.95 0.00
CA ALA A 90 51.72 23.20 0.73
C ALA A 90 50.75 24.14 1.45
N PHE A 91 51.25 25.23 2.03
CA PHE A 91 50.42 26.28 2.63
C PHE A 91 49.53 26.97 1.58
N GLN A 92 50.09 27.31 0.40
CA GLN A 92 49.32 27.88 -0.70
C GLN A 92 48.23 26.92 -1.22
N ALA A 93 48.55 25.63 -1.36
CA ALA A 93 47.59 24.62 -1.77
C ALA A 93 46.43 24.54 -0.76
N MET A 94 46.73 24.45 0.53
CA MET A 94 45.72 24.47 1.60
C MET A 94 44.81 25.71 1.53
N CYS A 95 45.37 26.91 1.31
CA CYS A 95 44.58 28.13 1.13
C CYS A 95 43.60 28.02 -0.04
N ARG A 96 44.07 27.49 -1.19
CA ARG A 96 43.23 27.28 -2.38
C ARG A 96 42.13 26.26 -2.10
N ASP A 97 42.46 25.15 -1.45
CA ASP A 97 41.50 24.09 -1.12
C ASP A 97 40.41 24.61 -0.18
N VAL A 98 40.76 25.42 0.82
CA VAL A 98 39.78 26.07 1.72
C VAL A 98 38.87 27.03 0.97
N VAL A 99 39.42 27.86 0.08
CA VAL A 99 38.60 28.80 -0.72
C VAL A 99 37.65 28.03 -1.63
N ALA A 100 38.14 27.00 -2.33
CA ALA A 100 37.32 26.17 -3.21
C ALA A 100 36.21 25.46 -2.43
N ALA A 101 36.53 24.81 -1.32
CA ALA A 101 35.56 24.13 -0.47
C ALA A 101 34.55 25.09 0.18
N LEU A 102 34.96 26.31 0.53
CA LEU A 102 34.06 27.33 1.05
C LEU A 102 33.06 27.79 -0.01
N THR A 103 33.54 28.07 -1.22
CA THR A 103 32.67 28.44 -2.36
C THR A 103 31.68 27.31 -2.67
N GLU A 104 32.15 26.06 -2.69
CA GLU A 104 31.31 24.88 -2.87
C GLU A 104 30.24 24.77 -1.78
N ALA A 105 30.63 24.85 -0.50
CA ALA A 105 29.70 24.71 0.62
C ALA A 105 28.66 25.84 0.67
N GLN A 106 29.05 27.08 0.33
CA GLN A 106 28.12 28.22 0.27
C GLN A 106 27.12 28.10 -0.88
N ASP A 107 27.58 27.63 -2.05
CA ASP A 107 26.73 27.36 -3.22
C ASP A 107 25.68 26.29 -2.88
N ILE A 108 26.12 25.16 -2.33
CA ILE A 108 25.23 24.05 -1.92
C ILE A 108 24.24 24.51 -0.86
N ARG A 109 24.71 25.18 0.21
CA ARG A 109 23.84 25.68 1.29
C ARG A 109 22.73 26.59 0.75
N THR A 110 23.06 27.47 -0.19
CA THR A 110 22.09 28.41 -0.77
C THR A 110 21.02 27.67 -1.56
N HIS A 111 21.41 26.67 -2.36
CA HIS A 111 20.48 25.89 -3.17
C HIS A 111 19.66 24.88 -2.35
N LEU A 112 20.18 24.38 -1.23
CA LEU A 112 19.46 23.49 -0.33
C LEU A 112 18.43 24.21 0.57
N MET A 113 18.57 25.52 0.78
CA MET A 113 17.68 26.29 1.66
C MET A 113 16.17 26.15 1.33
N PRO A 114 15.71 26.18 0.07
CA PRO A 114 14.30 25.96 -0.26
C PRO A 114 13.78 24.61 0.21
N LEU A 115 14.64 23.57 0.26
CA LEU A 115 14.26 22.23 0.70
C LEU A 115 13.89 22.20 2.19
N SER A 116 14.55 23.02 3.03
CA SER A 116 14.27 23.10 4.48
C SER A 116 12.79 23.38 4.75
N ARG A 117 12.21 24.36 4.04
CA ARG A 117 10.80 24.73 4.21
C ARG A 117 9.86 23.59 3.81
N HIS A 118 10.20 22.84 2.76
CA HIS A 118 9.39 21.70 2.33
C HIS A 118 9.45 20.55 3.35
N LEU A 119 10.62 20.30 3.93
CA LEU A 119 10.82 19.28 4.97
C LEU A 119 10.14 19.65 6.28
N GLU A 120 10.24 20.91 6.72
CA GLU A 120 9.54 21.42 7.90
C GLU A 120 8.02 21.25 7.78
N ILE A 121 7.46 21.59 6.61
CA ILE A 121 6.04 21.36 6.32
C ILE A 121 5.74 19.87 6.38
N LEU A 122 6.53 19.03 5.70
CA LEU A 122 6.33 17.59 5.67
C LEU A 122 6.29 16.98 7.07
N GLU A 123 7.25 17.33 7.92
CA GLU A 123 7.38 16.86 9.30
C GLU A 123 6.25 17.33 10.21
N SER A 124 5.68 18.51 9.94
CA SER A 124 4.57 19.06 10.72
C SER A 124 3.20 18.47 10.39
N LEU A 125 3.07 17.77 9.26
CA LEU A 125 1.81 17.21 8.78
C LEU A 125 1.51 15.85 9.41
N GLU A 126 0.21 15.55 9.52
CA GLU A 126 -0.23 14.18 9.74
C GLU A 126 0.07 13.33 8.51
N PHE A 127 0.42 12.06 8.72
CA PHE A 127 0.88 11.19 7.64
C PHE A 127 -0.09 11.07 6.45
N PRO A 128 -1.43 11.00 6.60
CA PRO A 128 -2.36 10.99 5.47
C PRO A 128 -2.25 12.23 4.55
N GLU A 129 -1.78 13.36 5.09
CA GLU A 129 -1.61 14.62 4.36
C GLU A 129 -0.23 14.78 3.70
N VAL A 130 0.67 13.82 3.90
CA VAL A 130 2.03 13.82 3.32
C VAL A 130 1.98 13.64 1.79
N LYS A 131 1.08 12.79 1.29
CA LYS A 131 1.04 12.35 -0.12
C LYS A 131 1.04 13.52 -1.14
N PRO A 132 0.22 14.57 -1.01
CA PRO A 132 0.23 15.71 -1.93
C PRO A 132 1.53 16.54 -1.91
N ARG A 133 2.30 16.50 -0.81
CA ARG A 133 3.54 17.27 -0.63
C ARG A 133 4.78 16.61 -1.24
N LEU A 134 4.71 15.31 -1.55
CA LEU A 134 5.81 14.55 -2.16
C LEU A 134 6.19 15.07 -3.55
N ARG A 135 5.20 15.48 -4.35
CA ARG A 135 5.42 16.05 -5.70
C ARG A 135 6.21 17.36 -5.67
N PRO A 136 5.80 18.38 -4.86
CA PRO A 136 6.60 19.58 -4.65
C PRO A 136 8.00 19.30 -4.08
N LEU A 137 8.12 18.38 -3.12
CA LEU A 137 9.41 18.03 -2.52
C LEU A 137 10.41 17.53 -3.57
N LEU A 138 10.03 16.52 -4.37
CA LEU A 138 10.88 15.98 -5.43
C LEU A 138 11.15 17.00 -6.55
N HIS A 139 10.20 17.90 -6.82
CA HIS A 139 10.41 18.99 -7.78
C HIS A 139 11.57 19.91 -7.33
N VAL A 140 11.62 20.26 -6.05
CA VAL A 140 12.74 21.05 -5.49
C VAL A 140 14.07 20.29 -5.57
N VAL A 141 14.06 18.98 -5.30
CA VAL A 141 15.27 18.13 -5.48
C VAL A 141 15.77 18.16 -6.94
N CYS A 142 14.86 18.08 -7.92
CA CYS A 142 15.22 18.19 -9.34
C CYS A 142 15.76 19.58 -9.71
N LEU A 143 15.18 20.66 -9.15
CA LEU A 143 15.68 22.01 -9.35
C LEU A 143 17.08 22.19 -8.76
N ILE A 144 17.35 21.66 -7.56
CA ILE A 144 18.69 21.66 -6.95
C ILE A 144 19.69 20.96 -7.87
N TRP A 145 19.33 19.78 -8.40
CA TRP A 145 20.17 19.04 -9.34
C TRP A 145 20.48 19.83 -10.63
N ALA A 146 19.47 20.50 -11.19
CA ALA A 146 19.61 21.28 -12.42
C ALA A 146 20.42 22.57 -12.22
N THR A 147 20.30 23.22 -11.06
CA THR A 147 20.86 24.56 -10.81
C THR A 147 22.21 24.53 -10.08
N CYS A 148 22.43 23.62 -9.13
CA CYS A 148 23.65 23.58 -8.33
C CYS A 148 24.68 22.62 -8.93
N GLY A 149 25.67 23.17 -9.66
CA GLY A 149 26.77 22.38 -10.22
C GLY A 149 27.60 21.67 -9.16
N SER A 150 27.78 22.30 -8.00
CA SER A 150 28.53 21.76 -6.86
C SER A 150 27.83 20.56 -6.21
N TYR A 151 26.49 20.53 -6.18
CA TYR A 151 25.73 19.43 -5.60
C TYR A 151 25.50 18.26 -6.57
N ARG A 152 25.75 18.47 -7.86
CA ARG A 152 25.45 17.54 -8.94
C ARG A 152 26.40 16.33 -8.99
N SER A 153 26.36 15.53 -7.93
CA SER A 153 27.05 14.26 -7.75
C SER A 153 26.02 13.16 -7.48
N PRO A 154 26.02 12.05 -8.23
CA PRO A 154 25.13 10.91 -8.01
C PRO A 154 25.13 10.41 -6.55
N GLY A 155 26.31 10.39 -5.91
CA GLY A 155 26.44 9.96 -4.52
C GLY A 155 25.72 10.88 -3.53
N ARG A 156 25.87 12.21 -3.66
CA ARG A 156 25.22 13.19 -2.77
C ARG A 156 23.69 13.16 -2.92
N LEU A 157 23.22 13.07 -4.17
CA LEU A 157 21.79 12.95 -4.43
C LEU A 157 21.21 11.63 -3.88
N THR A 158 21.95 10.53 -4.01
CA THR A 158 21.54 9.23 -3.42
C THR A 158 21.39 9.34 -1.91
N VAL A 159 22.36 9.95 -1.22
CA VAL A 159 22.31 10.21 0.23
C VAL A 159 21.05 10.99 0.61
N LEU A 160 20.80 12.14 -0.04
CA LEU A 160 19.62 12.95 0.26
C LEU A 160 18.31 12.19 0.03
N LEU A 161 18.21 11.40 -1.04
CA LEU A 161 17.01 10.61 -1.34
C LEU A 161 16.82 9.47 -0.34
N GLN A 162 17.89 8.81 0.10
CA GLN A 162 17.85 7.81 1.18
C GLN A 162 17.39 8.45 2.49
N GLU A 163 17.89 9.63 2.83
CA GLU A 163 17.44 10.38 3.99
C GLU A 163 15.95 10.76 3.89
N ILE A 164 15.46 11.15 2.71
CA ILE A 164 14.03 11.42 2.50
C ILE A 164 13.22 10.13 2.72
N CYS A 165 13.70 8.99 2.21
CA CYS A 165 13.07 7.70 2.49
C CYS A 165 13.02 7.40 3.99
N ASN A 166 14.11 7.68 4.72
CA ASN A 166 14.17 7.47 6.16
C ASN A 166 13.15 8.31 6.91
N LEU A 167 12.98 9.59 6.52
CA LEU A 167 11.95 10.45 7.07
C LEU A 167 10.54 9.90 6.81
N LEU A 168 10.25 9.45 5.59
CA LEU A 168 8.95 8.87 5.26
C LEU A 168 8.66 7.58 6.04
N ILE A 169 9.66 6.73 6.22
CA ILE A 169 9.55 5.51 7.05
C ILE A 169 9.26 5.91 8.51
N GLN A 170 9.98 6.90 9.05
CA GLN A 170 9.76 7.38 10.40
C GLN A 170 8.34 7.92 10.59
N GLN A 171 7.84 8.74 9.67
CA GLN A 171 6.47 9.27 9.75
C GLN A 171 5.42 8.17 9.59
N ALA A 172 5.64 7.21 8.68
CA ALA A 172 4.74 6.06 8.50
C ALA A 172 4.70 5.19 9.76
N SER A 173 5.86 4.90 10.35
CA SER A 173 5.96 4.12 11.59
C SER A 173 5.24 4.81 12.75
N ASN A 174 5.43 6.12 12.91
CA ASN A 174 4.74 6.90 13.94
C ASN A 174 3.21 6.90 13.75
N TYR A 175 2.74 7.00 12.51
CA TYR A 175 1.32 6.97 12.19
C TYR A 175 0.68 5.60 12.42
N LEU A 176 1.39 4.53 12.07
CA LEU A 176 0.92 3.16 12.23
C LEU A 176 0.93 2.72 13.69
N ASN A 177 1.84 3.27 14.51
CA ASN A 177 2.05 2.92 15.92
C ASN A 177 2.25 1.40 16.10
N PRO A 178 3.49 0.88 15.99
CA PRO A 178 3.73 -0.56 15.97
C PRO A 178 3.21 -1.29 17.21
N GLU A 179 3.28 -0.68 18.39
CA GLU A 179 2.75 -1.26 19.64
C GLU A 179 1.23 -1.43 19.61
N GLY A 180 0.52 -0.54 18.95
CA GLY A 180 -0.93 -0.54 18.86
C GLY A 180 -1.48 -1.31 17.67
N LEU A 181 -0.71 -1.42 16.58
CA LEU A 181 -1.21 -1.79 15.26
C LEU A 181 -1.94 -3.13 15.21
N LEU A 182 -1.40 -4.16 15.87
CA LEU A 182 -2.00 -5.50 15.92
C LEU A 182 -3.03 -5.66 17.04
N ARG A 183 -3.07 -4.72 17.99
CA ARG A 183 -3.97 -4.71 19.16
C ARG A 183 -5.25 -3.89 18.92
N SER A 184 -5.20 -2.91 18.03
CA SER A 184 -6.34 -2.07 17.65
C SER A 184 -7.33 -2.82 16.74
N GLU A 185 -8.45 -2.17 16.41
CA GLU A 185 -9.42 -2.73 15.49
C GLU A 185 -8.79 -3.02 14.12
N VAL A 186 -8.94 -4.28 13.67
CA VAL A 186 -8.29 -4.81 12.48
C VAL A 186 -8.63 -3.99 11.23
N GLU A 187 -9.88 -3.53 11.10
CA GLU A 187 -10.32 -2.70 9.98
C GLU A 187 -9.67 -1.32 9.97
N GLU A 188 -9.46 -0.72 11.15
CA GLU A 188 -8.76 0.56 11.28
C GLU A 188 -7.29 0.40 10.90
N SER A 189 -6.63 -0.64 11.44
CA SER A 189 -5.24 -0.97 11.13
C SER A 189 -5.04 -1.22 9.63
N GLN A 190 -5.96 -1.94 8.98
CA GLN A 190 -5.96 -2.16 7.54
C GLN A 190 -6.04 -0.85 6.74
N ARG A 191 -6.96 0.05 7.11
CA ARG A 191 -7.07 1.37 6.44
C ARG A 191 -5.79 2.18 6.59
N LYS A 192 -5.19 2.21 7.79
CA LYS A 192 -3.92 2.91 8.02
C LYS A 192 -2.78 2.33 7.20
N LEU A 193 -2.66 1.00 7.15
CA LEU A 193 -1.66 0.30 6.34
C LEU A 193 -1.82 0.61 4.85
N GLN A 194 -3.05 0.59 4.34
CA GLN A 194 -3.30 0.94 2.94
C GLN A 194 -2.84 2.38 2.63
N VAL A 195 -3.14 3.34 3.49
CA VAL A 195 -2.68 4.74 3.34
C VAL A 195 -1.15 4.83 3.36
N ALA A 196 -0.47 4.08 4.24
CA ALA A 196 0.99 4.00 4.31
C ALA A 196 1.59 3.43 3.02
N VAL A 197 1.16 2.24 2.62
CA VAL A 197 1.63 1.56 1.40
C VAL A 197 1.38 2.43 0.16
N ASP A 198 0.19 3.03 0.04
CA ASP A 198 -0.16 3.90 -1.10
C ASP A 198 0.70 5.16 -1.16
N THR A 199 1.00 5.77 -0.01
CA THR A 199 1.80 7.00 0.05
C THR A 199 3.26 6.73 -0.29
N LEU A 200 3.84 5.64 0.23
CA LEU A 200 5.22 5.23 -0.05
C LEU A 200 5.40 4.76 -1.50
N ASN A 201 4.44 3.99 -2.05
CA ASN A 201 4.45 3.62 -3.47
C ASN A 201 4.29 4.85 -4.37
N PHE A 202 3.45 5.82 -3.98
CA PHE A 202 3.33 7.07 -4.71
C PHE A 202 4.65 7.85 -4.73
N PHE A 203 5.42 7.87 -3.63
CA PHE A 203 6.76 8.46 -3.63
C PHE A 203 7.67 7.80 -4.68
N LYS A 204 7.71 6.46 -4.73
CA LYS A 204 8.48 5.71 -5.74
C LYS A 204 8.05 6.03 -7.16
N GLN A 205 6.74 6.10 -7.41
CA GLN A 205 6.21 6.48 -8.72
C GLN A 205 6.64 7.90 -9.11
N MET A 206 6.55 8.86 -8.20
CA MET A 206 6.96 10.24 -8.46
C MET A 206 8.47 10.36 -8.67
N PHE A 207 9.28 9.58 -7.95
CA PHE A 207 10.71 9.52 -8.19
C PHE A 207 11.01 9.06 -9.63
N GLN A 208 10.35 8.01 -10.11
CA GLN A 208 10.56 7.50 -11.48
C GLN A 208 10.09 8.51 -12.53
N ASP A 209 8.90 9.09 -12.35
CA ASP A 209 8.39 10.15 -13.22
C ASP A 209 9.36 11.34 -13.33
N ARG A 210 9.95 11.76 -12.21
CA ARG A 210 10.94 12.84 -12.19
C ARG A 210 12.26 12.47 -12.84
N ARG A 211 12.68 11.21 -12.70
CA ARG A 211 13.89 10.68 -13.33
C ARG A 211 13.74 10.66 -14.86
N GLU A 212 12.61 10.20 -15.38
CA GLU A 212 12.31 10.16 -16.82
C GLU A 212 12.16 11.58 -17.41
N ASN A 213 11.55 12.50 -16.66
CA ASN A 213 11.29 13.87 -17.09
C ASN A 213 12.37 14.87 -16.65
N LEU A 214 13.56 14.40 -16.26
CA LEU A 214 14.60 15.27 -15.71
C LEU A 214 15.10 16.33 -16.71
N HIS A 215 15.07 16.01 -18.01
CA HIS A 215 15.44 16.92 -19.10
C HIS A 215 14.64 18.24 -19.07
N THR A 216 13.40 18.23 -18.56
CA THR A 216 12.53 19.41 -18.49
C THR A 216 13.05 20.51 -17.54
N TYR A 217 13.98 20.17 -16.64
CA TYR A 217 14.57 21.12 -15.69
C TYR A 217 15.81 21.84 -16.24
N PHE A 218 16.32 21.39 -17.39
CA PHE A 218 17.46 21.98 -18.08
C PHE A 218 16.97 22.91 -19.20
N LYS A 219 17.76 23.94 -19.51
CA LYS A 219 17.49 24.81 -20.66
C LYS A 219 17.79 24.05 -21.96
N GLU A 220 17.09 24.36 -23.05
CA GLU A 220 17.23 23.68 -24.36
C GLU A 220 18.68 23.61 -24.88
N ASN A 221 19.54 24.56 -24.50
CA ASN A 221 20.94 24.64 -24.94
C ASN A 221 21.94 24.08 -23.92
N GLN A 222 21.48 23.44 -22.85
CA GLN A 222 22.32 22.91 -21.78
C GLN A 222 22.36 21.39 -21.85
N GLU A 223 23.56 20.82 -21.68
CA GLU A 223 23.73 19.37 -21.55
C GLU A 223 22.94 18.85 -20.33
N VAL A 224 22.02 17.92 -20.58
CA VAL A 224 21.22 17.27 -19.54
C VAL A 224 22.10 16.25 -18.84
N LYS A 225 22.30 16.45 -17.53
CA LYS A 225 22.99 15.47 -16.70
C LYS A 225 21.95 14.60 -16.01
N GLU A 226 21.92 13.33 -16.37
CA GLU A 226 20.98 12.35 -15.84
C GLU A 226 21.35 11.90 -14.42
N TRP A 227 20.37 11.31 -13.73
CA TRP A 227 20.61 10.60 -12.47
C TRP A 227 21.29 9.27 -12.77
N ASP A 228 22.62 9.27 -12.74
CA ASP A 228 23.45 8.11 -13.03
C ASP A 228 23.71 7.25 -11.79
N PHE A 229 22.66 6.65 -11.25
CA PHE A 229 22.73 5.66 -10.15
C PHE A 229 21.54 4.70 -10.19
N GLN A 230 21.71 3.49 -9.64
CA GLN A 230 20.61 2.52 -9.61
C GLN A 230 19.55 2.93 -8.58
N SER A 231 18.25 2.89 -8.95
CA SER A 231 17.15 3.24 -8.03
C SER A 231 17.12 2.34 -6.78
N SER A 232 17.60 1.10 -6.90
CA SER A 232 17.72 0.16 -5.77
C SER A 232 18.54 0.74 -4.62
N LEU A 233 19.60 1.51 -4.90
CA LEU A 233 20.44 2.13 -3.87
C LEU A 233 19.64 3.09 -2.99
N VAL A 234 18.69 3.82 -3.56
CA VAL A 234 17.83 4.75 -2.81
C VAL A 234 16.80 3.99 -1.97
N PHE A 235 16.23 2.92 -2.52
CA PHE A 235 15.04 2.30 -1.97
C PHE A 235 15.30 1.07 -1.08
N VAL A 236 16.53 0.59 -0.89
CA VAL A 236 16.82 -0.65 -0.11
C VAL A 236 16.00 -0.73 1.19
N ARG A 237 16.08 0.30 2.04
CA ARG A 237 15.39 0.32 3.34
C ARG A 237 13.88 0.52 3.18
N LEU A 238 13.46 1.37 2.24
CA LEU A 238 12.04 1.62 1.96
C LEU A 238 11.33 0.37 1.44
N ASP A 239 12.00 -0.40 0.58
CA ASP A 239 11.49 -1.64 0.01
C ASP A 239 11.39 -2.74 1.08
N GLY A 240 12.37 -2.83 1.98
CA GLY A 240 12.29 -3.70 3.15
C GLY A 240 11.10 -3.35 4.05
N PHE A 241 10.91 -2.06 4.35
CA PHE A 241 9.78 -1.59 5.13
C PHE A 241 8.43 -1.85 4.44
N LEU A 242 8.32 -1.56 3.12
CA LEU A 242 7.13 -1.88 2.33
C LEU A 242 6.82 -3.37 2.33
N GLY A 243 7.83 -4.23 2.17
CA GLY A 243 7.67 -5.69 2.28
C GLY A 243 7.08 -6.09 3.63
N ARG A 244 7.59 -5.50 4.71
CA ARG A 244 7.06 -5.71 6.07
C ARG A 244 5.61 -5.24 6.22
N LEU A 245 5.26 -4.06 5.69
CA LEU A 245 3.88 -3.58 5.71
C LEU A 245 2.91 -4.53 4.99
N LEU A 246 3.33 -5.10 3.85
CA LEU A 246 2.51 -6.06 3.11
C LEU A 246 2.33 -7.37 3.89
N LEU A 247 3.36 -7.87 4.57
CA LEU A 247 3.23 -9.04 5.45
C LEU A 247 2.21 -8.82 6.57
N VAL A 248 2.27 -7.65 7.22
CA VAL A 248 1.30 -7.27 8.26
C VAL A 248 -0.10 -7.09 7.67
N GLN A 249 -0.21 -6.53 6.46
CA GLN A 249 -1.48 -6.38 5.76
C GLN A 249 -2.11 -7.74 5.44
N ASP A 250 -1.33 -8.72 4.98
CA ASP A 250 -1.82 -10.07 4.71
C ASP A 250 -2.26 -10.79 5.99
N LEU A 251 -1.51 -10.62 7.08
CA LEU A 251 -1.85 -11.13 8.41
C LEU A 251 -3.22 -10.59 8.84
N LEU A 252 -3.38 -9.27 8.86
CA LEU A 252 -4.63 -8.63 9.29
C LEU A 252 -5.80 -8.96 8.35
N LYS A 253 -5.56 -9.17 7.05
CA LYS A 253 -6.61 -9.57 6.10
C LYS A 253 -7.12 -10.97 6.42
N THR A 254 -6.20 -11.90 6.68
CA THR A 254 -6.53 -13.25 7.16
C THR A 254 -7.32 -13.16 8.46
N THR A 255 -6.91 -12.29 9.38
CA THR A 255 -7.63 -12.05 10.61
C THR A 255 -9.06 -11.54 10.37
N LEU A 256 -9.29 -10.60 9.46
CA LEU A 256 -10.65 -10.15 9.10
C LEU A 256 -11.51 -11.29 8.56
N ASP A 257 -10.97 -12.12 7.68
CA ASP A 257 -11.70 -13.26 7.13
C ASP A 257 -12.13 -14.22 8.25
N PHE A 258 -11.23 -14.56 9.18
CA PHE A 258 -11.53 -15.45 10.29
C PHE A 258 -12.46 -14.85 11.35
N HIS A 259 -12.54 -13.52 11.49
CA HIS A 259 -13.55 -12.88 12.35
C HIS A 259 -14.99 -13.14 11.87
N THR A 260 -15.19 -13.46 10.58
CA THR A 260 -16.52 -13.85 10.07
C THR A 260 -16.96 -15.22 10.62
N LEU A 261 -16.02 -16.10 10.97
CA LEU A 261 -16.30 -17.43 11.54
C LEU A 261 -16.97 -17.36 12.92
N GLY A 262 -16.63 -16.34 13.73
CA GLY A 262 -17.24 -16.15 15.04
C GLY A 262 -18.75 -15.84 14.99
N LYS A 263 -19.29 -15.51 13.82
CA LYS A 263 -20.73 -15.27 13.58
C LYS A 263 -21.37 -16.36 12.73
N LEU A 264 -20.61 -17.40 12.35
CA LEU A 264 -21.05 -18.42 11.42
C LEU A 264 -21.89 -19.47 12.15
N GLU A 265 -23.17 -19.55 11.80
CA GLU A 265 -24.08 -20.57 12.35
C GLU A 265 -24.66 -21.43 11.24
N PHE A 266 -24.39 -22.73 11.29
CA PHE A 266 -25.01 -23.70 10.41
C PHE A 266 -26.40 -24.07 10.91
N SER A 267 -27.38 -23.99 10.02
CA SER A 267 -28.74 -24.46 10.24
C SER A 267 -28.92 -25.87 9.67
N GLY A 268 -29.57 -26.77 10.41
CA GLY A 268 -29.89 -28.13 9.92
C GLY A 268 -29.73 -29.22 10.98
N ILE A 269 -29.93 -30.47 10.58
CA ILE A 269 -29.91 -31.64 11.48
C ILE A 269 -28.54 -31.82 12.14
N ARG A 270 -27.45 -31.56 11.40
CA ARG A 270 -26.07 -31.53 11.92
C ARG A 270 -25.54 -30.12 12.18
N GLY A 271 -26.36 -29.08 12.00
CA GLY A 271 -25.93 -27.69 12.10
C GLY A 271 -25.28 -27.37 13.44
N SER A 272 -25.84 -27.84 14.56
CA SER A 272 -25.28 -27.61 15.89
C SER A 272 -23.93 -28.28 16.14
N ALA A 273 -23.63 -29.39 15.46
CA ALA A 273 -22.34 -30.05 15.54
C ALA A 273 -21.29 -29.32 14.69
N LEU A 274 -21.65 -28.90 13.47
CA LEU A 274 -20.79 -28.15 12.56
C LEU A 274 -20.47 -26.74 13.11
N SER A 275 -21.46 -26.03 13.65
CA SER A 275 -21.24 -24.74 14.32
C SER A 275 -20.29 -24.87 15.51
N ARG A 276 -20.37 -25.98 16.27
CA ARG A 276 -19.43 -26.24 17.37
C ARG A 276 -18.01 -26.46 16.88
N GLN A 277 -17.82 -27.16 15.76
CA GLN A 277 -16.50 -27.36 15.16
C GLN A 277 -15.92 -26.02 14.68
N VAL A 278 -16.72 -25.19 14.01
CA VAL A 278 -16.26 -23.85 13.59
C VAL A 278 -15.93 -22.95 14.79
N GLN A 279 -16.71 -23.02 15.87
CA GLN A 279 -16.38 -22.27 17.08
C GLN A 279 -15.03 -22.72 17.67
N GLN A 280 -14.76 -24.02 17.72
CA GLN A 280 -13.46 -24.55 18.19
C GLN A 280 -12.30 -24.05 17.32
N MET A 281 -12.48 -24.04 16.00
CA MET A 281 -11.48 -23.51 15.07
C MET A 281 -11.27 -22.00 15.23
N TYR A 282 -12.34 -21.26 15.54
CA TYR A 282 -12.24 -19.85 15.84
C TYR A 282 -11.49 -19.60 17.16
N ASP A 283 -11.77 -20.37 18.20
CA ASP A 283 -11.05 -20.27 19.49
C ASP A 283 -9.55 -20.60 19.30
N GLU A 284 -9.22 -21.63 18.50
CA GLU A 284 -7.85 -21.96 18.11
C GLU A 284 -7.19 -20.80 17.35
N PHE A 285 -7.90 -20.20 16.40
CA PHE A 285 -7.43 -19.02 15.68
C PHE A 285 -7.13 -17.85 16.61
N GLN A 286 -7.98 -17.59 17.59
CA GLN A 286 -7.77 -16.51 18.57
C GLN A 286 -6.50 -16.73 19.40
N GLU A 287 -6.22 -17.97 19.82
CA GLU A 287 -5.00 -18.28 20.57
C GLU A 287 -3.75 -18.09 19.71
N MET A 288 -3.81 -18.47 18.43
CA MET A 288 -2.71 -18.21 17.48
C MET A 288 -2.47 -16.72 17.27
N TYR A 289 -3.54 -15.93 17.11
CA TYR A 289 -3.42 -14.48 16.94
C TYR A 289 -2.94 -13.78 18.22
N ARG A 290 -3.20 -14.36 19.41
CA ARG A 290 -2.76 -13.82 20.69
C ARG A 290 -1.24 -13.69 20.80
N VAL A 291 -0.48 -14.56 20.14
CA VAL A 291 0.98 -14.48 20.07
C VAL A 291 1.42 -13.10 19.55
N PHE A 292 0.76 -12.59 18.51
CA PHE A 292 1.10 -11.30 17.92
C PHE A 292 0.65 -10.10 18.76
N THR A 293 -0.44 -10.22 19.53
CA THR A 293 -0.92 -9.13 20.38
C THR A 293 -0.12 -9.01 21.67
N GLU A 294 0.41 -10.13 22.19
CA GLU A 294 1.23 -10.19 23.41
C GLU A 294 2.73 -10.09 23.14
N ALA A 295 3.16 -10.17 21.87
CA ALA A 295 4.56 -10.08 21.49
C ALA A 295 5.22 -8.76 21.96
N PRO A 296 6.48 -8.83 22.45
CA PRO A 296 7.24 -7.65 22.86
C PRO A 296 8.00 -6.97 21.71
N TYR A 297 8.08 -7.61 20.54
CA TYR A 297 8.84 -7.09 19.40
C TYR A 297 8.05 -6.08 18.57
N ASP A 298 8.77 -5.28 17.76
CA ASP A 298 8.18 -4.38 16.77
C ASP A 298 7.82 -5.16 15.49
N CYS A 299 6.52 -5.24 15.18
CA CYS A 299 6.03 -5.91 13.97
C CYS A 299 6.39 -5.17 12.67
N LEU A 300 6.79 -3.90 12.73
CA LEU A 300 7.16 -3.07 11.60
C LEU A 300 8.68 -3.03 11.34
N ASP A 301 9.51 -3.55 12.25
CA ASP A 301 10.96 -3.59 12.07
C ASP A 301 11.35 -4.67 11.05
N PRO A 302 11.95 -4.31 9.89
CA PRO A 302 12.37 -5.27 8.88
C PRO A 302 13.54 -6.18 9.32
N GLN A 303 14.23 -5.85 10.43
CA GLN A 303 15.34 -6.68 10.94
C GLN A 303 14.88 -7.75 11.94
N SER A 304 13.63 -7.70 12.39
CA SER A 304 13.10 -8.69 13.33
C SER A 304 12.82 -10.02 12.63
N THR A 305 13.66 -11.01 12.94
CA THR A 305 13.50 -12.41 12.47
C THR A 305 12.43 -13.17 13.26
N GLU A 306 12.17 -12.76 14.50
CA GLU A 306 11.16 -13.37 15.38
C GLU A 306 9.77 -13.26 14.77
N PHE A 307 9.38 -12.06 14.33
CA PHE A 307 8.09 -11.85 13.67
C PHE A 307 7.95 -12.66 12.38
N GLU A 308 9.02 -12.79 11.58
CA GLU A 308 8.96 -13.58 10.34
C GLU A 308 8.71 -15.06 10.61
N ASN A 309 9.36 -15.60 11.64
CA ASN A 309 9.15 -16.97 12.07
C ASN A 309 7.71 -17.18 12.57
N ASP A 310 7.20 -16.28 13.41
CA ASP A 310 5.83 -16.35 13.93
C ASP A 310 4.79 -16.24 12.79
N VAL A 311 5.00 -15.35 11.83
CA VAL A 311 4.13 -15.23 10.63
C VAL A 311 4.19 -16.50 9.78
N SER A 312 5.35 -17.11 9.63
CA SER A 312 5.50 -18.37 8.89
C SER A 312 4.77 -19.52 9.58
N GLU A 313 4.89 -19.65 10.89
CA GLU A 313 4.16 -20.66 11.66
C GLU A 313 2.65 -20.41 11.62
N PHE A 314 2.23 -19.17 11.80
CA PHE A 314 0.82 -18.77 11.70
C PHE A 314 0.23 -19.13 10.33
N ARG A 315 0.95 -18.86 9.23
CA ARG A 315 0.50 -19.22 7.87
C ARG A 315 0.28 -20.71 7.71
N GLN A 316 1.21 -21.54 8.21
CA GLN A 316 1.06 -23.01 8.15
C GLN A 316 -0.19 -23.48 8.89
N ARG A 317 -0.41 -22.97 10.11
CA ARG A 317 -1.60 -23.34 10.89
C ARG A 317 -2.90 -22.80 10.29
N VAL A 318 -2.88 -21.62 9.68
CA VAL A 318 -4.03 -21.08 8.94
C VAL A 318 -4.38 -21.97 7.74
N GLU A 319 -3.40 -22.51 7.01
CA GLU A 319 -3.68 -23.46 5.94
C GLU A 319 -4.40 -24.72 6.45
N ASP A 320 -4.02 -25.22 7.63
CA ASP A 320 -4.68 -26.37 8.25
C ASP A 320 -6.12 -26.04 8.67
N LEU A 321 -6.36 -24.84 9.21
CA LEU A 321 -7.71 -24.36 9.48
C LEU A 321 -8.52 -24.19 8.18
N ASP A 322 -7.94 -23.65 7.11
CA ASP A 322 -8.63 -23.51 5.83
C ASP A 322 -9.06 -24.87 5.26
N ARG A 323 -8.21 -25.92 5.35
CA ARG A 323 -8.57 -27.30 4.97
C ARG A 323 -9.69 -27.88 5.85
N GLY A 324 -9.64 -27.61 7.16
CA GLY A 324 -10.70 -27.97 8.10
C GLY A 324 -12.04 -27.33 7.73
N LEU A 325 -12.03 -26.02 7.41
CA LEU A 325 -13.21 -25.27 6.98
C LEU A 325 -13.76 -25.79 5.66
N GLY A 326 -12.88 -26.09 4.68
CA GLY A 326 -13.27 -26.71 3.42
C GLY A 326 -14.04 -28.02 3.64
N THR A 327 -13.54 -28.87 4.55
CA THR A 327 -14.20 -30.13 4.92
C THR A 327 -15.57 -29.90 5.58
N ILE A 328 -15.67 -28.93 6.50
CA ILE A 328 -16.93 -28.56 7.16
C ILE A 328 -17.96 -28.05 6.14
N PHE A 329 -17.54 -27.18 5.21
CA PHE A 329 -18.41 -26.69 4.15
C PHE A 329 -18.90 -27.80 3.24
N ILE A 330 -18.02 -28.71 2.83
CA ILE A 330 -18.40 -29.90 2.05
C ILE A 330 -19.47 -30.72 2.79
N GLN A 331 -19.27 -31.00 4.08
CA GLN A 331 -20.25 -31.74 4.89
C GLN A 331 -21.58 -31.00 5.03
N ALA A 332 -21.53 -29.68 5.24
CA ALA A 332 -22.73 -28.84 5.30
C ALA A 332 -23.51 -28.87 3.99
N PHE A 333 -22.82 -28.85 2.84
CA PHE A 333 -23.46 -28.97 1.53
C PHE A 333 -24.06 -30.35 1.28
N ASP A 334 -23.38 -31.43 1.68
CA ASP A 334 -23.89 -32.79 1.50
C ASP A 334 -25.13 -33.07 2.37
N ASP A 335 -25.22 -32.41 3.53
CA ASP A 335 -26.37 -32.51 4.44
C ASP A 335 -27.53 -31.54 4.07
N ALA A 336 -27.39 -30.74 3.02
CA ALA A 336 -28.41 -29.76 2.62
C ALA A 336 -29.66 -30.47 2.02
N PRO A 337 -30.85 -30.31 2.62
CA PRO A 337 -32.05 -31.05 2.20
C PRO A 337 -32.64 -30.57 0.87
N GLY A 338 -32.25 -29.39 0.40
CA GLY A 338 -32.79 -28.79 -0.80
C GLY A 338 -32.05 -27.52 -1.22
N LEU A 339 -32.40 -27.04 -2.40
CA LEU A 339 -31.70 -25.95 -3.08
C LEU A 339 -31.68 -24.63 -2.27
N GLU A 340 -32.78 -24.30 -1.60
CA GLU A 340 -32.87 -23.08 -0.78
C GLU A 340 -31.89 -23.10 0.41
N HIS A 341 -31.72 -24.25 1.06
CA HIS A 341 -30.76 -24.40 2.16
C HIS A 341 -29.33 -24.29 1.65
N ALA A 342 -29.05 -24.88 0.50
CA ALA A 342 -27.73 -24.84 -0.10
C ALA A 342 -27.34 -23.40 -0.51
N PHE A 343 -28.28 -22.58 -1.01
CA PHE A 343 -28.03 -21.15 -1.25
C PHE A 343 -27.79 -20.37 0.05
N LYS A 344 -28.55 -20.64 1.12
CA LYS A 344 -28.29 -20.02 2.43
C LYS A 344 -26.89 -20.34 2.95
N LEU A 345 -26.40 -21.57 2.74
CA LEU A 345 -25.03 -21.95 3.12
C LEU A 345 -23.98 -21.17 2.34
N LEU A 346 -24.18 -20.94 1.04
CA LEU A 346 -23.29 -20.09 0.24
C LEU A 346 -23.29 -18.63 0.74
N ASP A 347 -24.47 -18.09 1.05
CA ASP A 347 -24.59 -16.73 1.58
C ASP A 347 -23.93 -16.59 2.97
N ILE A 348 -24.06 -17.61 3.82
CA ILE A 348 -23.45 -17.66 5.16
C ILE A 348 -21.92 -17.77 5.05
N ALA A 349 -21.41 -18.60 4.14
CA ALA A 349 -19.97 -18.77 3.93
C ALA A 349 -19.33 -17.52 3.32
N GLY A 350 -20.05 -16.80 2.44
CA GLY A 350 -19.65 -15.49 1.93
C GLY A 350 -18.21 -15.47 1.39
N ASN A 351 -17.41 -14.54 1.90
CA ASN A 351 -16.02 -14.33 1.46
C ASN A 351 -15.08 -15.50 1.83
N LEU A 352 -15.46 -16.38 2.76
CA LEU A 352 -14.64 -17.55 3.10
C LEU A 352 -14.50 -18.51 1.91
N LEU A 353 -15.49 -18.54 1.02
CA LEU A 353 -15.43 -19.33 -0.23
C LEU A 353 -14.47 -18.75 -1.27
N GLU A 354 -14.04 -17.49 -1.12
CA GLU A 354 -13.05 -16.88 -2.01
C GLU A 354 -11.62 -17.26 -1.62
N ARG A 355 -11.42 -17.84 -0.42
CA ARG A 355 -10.10 -18.30 0.03
C ARG A 355 -9.64 -19.48 -0.84
N PRO A 356 -8.40 -19.47 -1.37
CA PRO A 356 -7.99 -20.38 -2.44
C PRO A 356 -8.21 -21.88 -2.15
N LEU A 357 -7.87 -22.33 -0.95
CA LEU A 357 -8.02 -23.74 -0.54
C LEU A 357 -9.49 -24.14 -0.44
N ILE A 358 -10.32 -23.29 0.17
CA ILE A 358 -11.76 -23.52 0.32
C ILE A 358 -12.46 -23.43 -1.05
N ALA A 359 -12.04 -22.49 -1.91
CA ALA A 359 -12.57 -22.34 -3.26
C ALA A 359 -12.31 -23.59 -4.11
N GLN A 360 -11.12 -24.19 -3.98
CA GLN A 360 -10.78 -25.43 -4.66
C GLN A 360 -11.72 -26.57 -4.24
N ASP A 361 -11.94 -26.74 -2.94
CA ASP A 361 -12.82 -27.78 -2.38
C ASP A 361 -14.30 -27.52 -2.72
N ALA A 362 -14.74 -26.26 -2.69
CA ALA A 362 -16.11 -25.87 -3.01
C ALA A 362 -16.41 -25.97 -4.52
N SER A 363 -15.39 -25.91 -5.38
CA SER A 363 -15.57 -25.92 -6.84
C SER A 363 -16.35 -27.15 -7.32
N GLU A 364 -16.04 -28.33 -6.78
CA GLU A 364 -16.70 -29.59 -7.14
C GLU A 364 -18.18 -29.62 -6.73
N LYS A 365 -18.54 -28.89 -5.67
CA LYS A 365 -19.92 -28.81 -5.18
C LYS A 365 -20.80 -27.92 -6.05
N TYR A 366 -20.25 -27.00 -6.85
CA TYR A 366 -21.06 -26.20 -7.78
C TYR A 366 -21.79 -27.06 -8.82
N LEU A 367 -21.18 -28.16 -9.28
CA LEU A 367 -21.86 -29.10 -10.17
C LEU A 367 -23.03 -29.80 -9.47
N LEU A 368 -22.93 -30.05 -8.17
CA LEU A 368 -24.04 -30.58 -7.37
C LEU A 368 -25.18 -29.55 -7.29
N PHE A 369 -24.87 -28.26 -7.11
CA PHE A 369 -25.85 -27.17 -7.13
C PHE A 369 -26.63 -27.11 -8.44
N VAL A 370 -25.92 -27.14 -9.58
CA VAL A 370 -26.52 -27.17 -10.91
C VAL A 370 -27.48 -28.36 -11.05
N ARG A 371 -27.08 -29.55 -10.59
CA ARG A 371 -27.94 -30.75 -10.61
C ARG A 371 -29.17 -30.60 -9.70
N MET A 372 -29.03 -30.04 -8.51
CA MET A 372 -30.15 -29.78 -7.59
C MET A 372 -31.13 -28.77 -8.21
N PHE A 373 -30.62 -27.73 -8.87
CA PHE A 373 -31.44 -26.77 -9.59
C PHE A 373 -32.21 -27.42 -10.75
N HIS A 374 -31.55 -28.26 -11.55
CA HIS A 374 -32.21 -29.03 -12.60
C HIS A 374 -33.33 -29.92 -12.07
N LYS A 375 -33.10 -30.62 -10.95
CA LYS A 375 -34.11 -31.47 -10.32
C LYS A 375 -35.34 -30.65 -9.87
N ASP A 376 -35.13 -29.44 -9.34
CA ASP A 376 -36.26 -28.58 -8.94
C ASP A 376 -37.03 -28.04 -10.16
N LEU A 377 -36.33 -27.67 -11.25
CA LEU A 377 -36.98 -27.31 -12.52
C LEU A 377 -37.80 -28.45 -13.11
N ASP A 378 -37.27 -29.68 -13.08
CA ASP A 378 -38.00 -30.87 -13.53
C ASP A 378 -39.24 -31.13 -12.66
N THR A 379 -39.13 -30.93 -11.35
CA THR A 379 -40.25 -31.04 -10.41
C THR A 379 -41.34 -30.03 -10.73
N VAL A 380 -40.97 -28.76 -10.99
CA VAL A 380 -41.90 -27.71 -11.40
C VAL A 380 -42.60 -28.06 -12.71
N ARG A 381 -41.86 -28.60 -13.69
CA ARG A 381 -42.43 -29.07 -14.96
C ARG A 381 -43.45 -30.19 -14.75
N VAL A 382 -43.16 -31.17 -13.90
CA VAL A 382 -44.09 -32.26 -13.59
C VAL A 382 -45.36 -31.73 -12.92
N ILE A 383 -45.24 -30.84 -11.93
CA ILE A 383 -46.38 -30.19 -11.27
C ILE A 383 -47.24 -29.44 -12.30
N TYR A 384 -46.60 -28.76 -13.26
CA TYR A 384 -47.30 -28.06 -14.31
C TYR A 384 -48.07 -29.02 -15.23
N SER A 385 -47.41 -30.05 -15.74
CA SER A 385 -48.03 -31.05 -16.63
C SER A 385 -49.16 -31.83 -15.95
N GLN A 386 -49.00 -32.20 -14.68
CA GLN A 386 -50.06 -32.88 -13.91
C GLN A 386 -51.32 -32.04 -13.82
N ARG A 387 -51.18 -30.74 -13.52
CA ARG A 387 -52.35 -29.86 -13.41
C ARG A 387 -53.05 -29.64 -14.75
N VAL A 388 -52.31 -29.50 -15.85
CA VAL A 388 -52.88 -29.40 -17.20
C VAL A 388 -53.68 -30.66 -17.54
N GLN A 389 -53.18 -31.84 -17.15
CA GLN A 389 -53.87 -33.11 -17.35
C GLN A 389 -55.14 -33.21 -16.49
N GLU A 390 -55.07 -32.88 -15.19
CA GLU A 390 -56.22 -32.87 -14.28
C GLU A 390 -57.32 -31.92 -14.75
N GLU A 391 -56.96 -30.73 -15.24
CA GLU A 391 -57.91 -29.76 -15.78
C GLU A 391 -58.59 -30.27 -17.07
N ALA A 392 -57.86 -31.02 -17.90
CA ALA A 392 -58.41 -31.66 -19.09
C ALA A 392 -59.37 -32.82 -18.77
N GLU A 393 -59.10 -33.58 -17.70
CA GLU A 393 -59.91 -34.74 -17.28
C GLU A 393 -61.16 -34.34 -16.48
N LEU A 394 -61.04 -33.38 -15.56
CA LEU A 394 -62.10 -32.99 -14.62
C LEU A 394 -62.90 -31.76 -15.09
N GLY A 395 -62.38 -31.01 -16.07
CA GLY A 395 -63.00 -29.78 -16.57
C GLY A 395 -62.91 -28.57 -15.62
N PHE A 396 -62.23 -28.72 -14.48
CA PHE A 396 -61.95 -27.62 -13.54
C PHE A 396 -60.61 -27.83 -12.84
N ALA A 397 -59.91 -26.73 -12.54
CA ALA A 397 -58.63 -26.74 -11.82
C ALA A 397 -58.83 -26.49 -10.31
N ALA A 398 -58.09 -27.22 -9.47
CA ALA A 398 -58.11 -27.03 -8.01
C ALA A 398 -57.51 -25.67 -7.61
N VAL A 399 -58.32 -24.70 -7.20
CA VAL A 399 -57.84 -23.36 -6.81
C VAL A 399 -57.68 -23.22 -5.30
N HIS A 400 -56.92 -22.20 -4.88
CA HIS A 400 -56.82 -21.82 -3.48
C HIS A 400 -58.19 -21.56 -2.85
N LYS A 401 -58.32 -21.83 -1.54
CA LYS A 401 -59.57 -21.60 -0.80
C LYS A 401 -60.05 -20.15 -1.01
N ASN A 402 -61.34 -19.98 -1.29
CA ASN A 402 -62.00 -18.69 -1.51
C ASN A 402 -61.51 -17.92 -2.75
N MET A 403 -60.91 -18.57 -3.75
CA MET A 403 -60.54 -17.91 -5.01
C MET A 403 -61.44 -18.32 -6.17
N PRO A 404 -61.85 -17.37 -7.04
CA PRO A 404 -62.46 -17.69 -8.33
C PRO A 404 -61.51 -18.48 -9.23
N THR A 405 -62.04 -19.28 -10.16
CA THR A 405 -61.27 -20.18 -11.04
C THR A 405 -60.17 -19.47 -11.82
N VAL A 406 -60.49 -18.36 -12.49
CA VAL A 406 -59.52 -17.58 -13.30
C VAL A 406 -58.44 -16.94 -12.42
N ALA A 407 -58.83 -16.29 -11.32
CA ALA A 407 -57.89 -15.62 -10.42
C ALA A 407 -56.99 -16.64 -9.69
N GLY A 408 -57.53 -17.78 -9.29
CA GLY A 408 -56.80 -18.88 -8.66
C GLY A 408 -55.81 -19.54 -9.62
N GLY A 409 -56.18 -19.73 -10.89
CA GLY A 409 -55.28 -20.23 -11.93
C GLY A 409 -54.09 -19.30 -12.18
N LEU A 410 -54.35 -17.99 -12.33
CA LEU A 410 -53.30 -16.98 -12.48
C LEU A 410 -52.36 -16.92 -11.27
N ARG A 411 -52.91 -16.95 -10.05
CA ARG A 411 -52.11 -16.94 -8.82
C ARG A 411 -51.20 -18.16 -8.74
N TRP A 412 -51.70 -19.36 -9.05
CA TRP A 412 -50.90 -20.57 -9.05
C TRP A 412 -49.76 -20.52 -10.08
N ALA A 413 -50.02 -20.01 -11.28
CA ALA A 413 -48.99 -19.81 -12.30
C ALA A 413 -47.92 -18.81 -11.82
N GLN A 414 -48.34 -17.74 -11.14
CA GLN A 414 -47.43 -16.77 -10.52
C GLN A 414 -46.60 -17.40 -9.40
N GLU A 415 -47.18 -18.26 -8.56
CA GLU A 415 -46.47 -18.98 -7.48
C GLU A 415 -45.41 -19.95 -8.04
N LEU A 416 -45.72 -20.70 -9.11
CA LEU A 416 -44.73 -21.53 -9.80
C LEU A 416 -43.61 -20.70 -10.41
N ARG A 417 -43.94 -19.56 -11.01
CA ARG A 417 -42.95 -18.63 -11.55
C ARG A 417 -42.05 -18.08 -10.45
N GLN A 418 -42.60 -17.68 -9.31
CA GLN A 418 -41.82 -17.21 -8.16
C GLN A 418 -40.88 -18.31 -7.62
N ARG A 419 -41.36 -19.57 -7.57
CA ARG A 419 -40.56 -20.72 -7.16
C ARG A 419 -39.32 -20.93 -8.05
N ILE A 420 -39.41 -20.68 -9.36
CA ILE A 420 -38.26 -20.74 -10.26
C ILE A 420 -37.37 -19.49 -10.14
N GLN A 421 -37.99 -18.31 -10.11
CA GLN A 421 -37.26 -17.04 -10.19
C GLN A 421 -36.40 -16.74 -8.96
N GLY A 422 -36.82 -17.14 -7.76
CA GLY A 422 -36.05 -16.92 -6.52
C GLY A 422 -34.68 -17.60 -6.55
N PRO A 423 -34.61 -18.94 -6.67
CA PRO A 423 -33.35 -19.66 -6.75
C PRO A 423 -32.49 -19.23 -7.95
N PHE A 424 -33.11 -18.89 -9.08
CA PHE A 424 -32.39 -18.42 -10.26
C PHE A 424 -31.74 -17.04 -10.06
N ALA A 425 -32.39 -16.13 -9.33
CA ALA A 425 -31.79 -14.85 -8.94
C ALA A 425 -30.56 -15.04 -8.03
N ASN A 426 -30.61 -16.03 -7.13
CA ASN A 426 -29.48 -16.37 -6.27
C ASN A 426 -28.35 -17.05 -7.06
N PHE A 427 -28.67 -17.91 -8.01
CA PHE A 427 -27.69 -18.50 -8.93
C PHE A 427 -26.94 -17.44 -9.76
N ARG A 428 -27.64 -16.37 -10.16
CA ARG A 428 -27.03 -15.19 -10.81
C ARG A 428 -26.11 -14.37 -9.90
N ARG A 429 -26.08 -14.59 -8.59
CA ARG A 429 -25.16 -13.92 -7.67
C ARG A 429 -23.84 -14.70 -7.49
N ILE A 430 -23.86 -16.02 -7.65
CA ILE A 430 -22.65 -16.87 -7.51
C ILE A 430 -21.66 -16.61 -8.66
N ALA A 431 -20.51 -15.99 -8.37
CA ALA A 431 -19.47 -15.70 -9.35
C ALA A 431 -18.47 -16.86 -9.50
N HIS A 432 -18.86 -17.97 -10.16
CA HIS A 432 -17.93 -19.07 -10.49
C HIS A 432 -17.55 -19.07 -11.99
N PRO A 433 -16.28 -19.33 -12.37
CA PRO A 433 -15.81 -19.32 -13.76
C PRO A 433 -16.47 -20.35 -14.69
N GLU A 434 -17.03 -21.43 -14.15
CA GLU A 434 -17.78 -22.44 -14.93
C GLU A 434 -19.13 -21.93 -15.50
N ARG A 435 -19.49 -20.67 -15.21
CA ARG A 435 -20.66 -19.94 -15.74
C ARG A 435 -20.83 -19.95 -17.26
N ALA A 436 -19.76 -20.08 -18.03
CA ALA A 436 -19.80 -19.76 -19.46
C ALA A 436 -20.53 -20.81 -20.32
N THR A 437 -20.47 -22.09 -19.96
CA THR A 437 -21.03 -23.19 -20.78
C THR A 437 -22.31 -23.77 -20.18
N GLU A 438 -22.38 -23.97 -18.87
CA GLU A 438 -23.57 -24.52 -18.20
C GLU A 438 -24.62 -23.45 -17.89
N GLY A 439 -24.22 -22.24 -17.49
CA GLY A 439 -25.14 -21.13 -17.24
C GLY A 439 -25.87 -20.61 -18.49
N GLN A 440 -25.36 -20.89 -19.69
CA GLN A 440 -26.08 -20.65 -20.96
C GLN A 440 -27.22 -21.68 -21.13
N ARG A 441 -26.94 -22.96 -20.89
CA ARG A 441 -27.92 -24.06 -20.99
C ARG A 441 -29.03 -23.93 -19.95
N GLU A 442 -28.69 -23.46 -18.76
CA GLU A 442 -29.66 -23.18 -17.70
C GLU A 442 -30.57 -22.00 -18.04
N ARG A 443 -30.03 -20.94 -18.66
CA ARG A 443 -30.82 -19.82 -19.19
C ARG A 443 -31.79 -20.29 -20.27
N ASP A 444 -31.33 -21.10 -21.22
CA ASP A 444 -32.18 -21.60 -22.30
C ASP A 444 -33.32 -22.47 -21.75
N ARG A 445 -33.04 -23.32 -20.77
CA ARG A 445 -34.05 -24.14 -20.09
C ARG A 445 -35.03 -23.34 -19.26
N GLU A 446 -34.57 -22.38 -18.47
CA GLU A 446 -35.45 -21.46 -17.71
C GLU A 446 -36.38 -20.72 -18.67
N THR A 447 -35.85 -20.21 -19.77
CA THR A 447 -36.64 -19.54 -20.80
C THR A 447 -37.67 -20.49 -21.41
N GLN A 448 -37.32 -21.78 -21.56
CA GLN A 448 -38.21 -22.79 -22.12
C GLN A 448 -39.30 -23.24 -21.12
N THR A 449 -39.00 -23.41 -19.83
CA THR A 449 -40.02 -23.69 -18.81
C THR A 449 -40.91 -22.48 -18.53
N LEU A 450 -40.37 -21.26 -18.52
CA LEU A 450 -41.15 -20.03 -18.37
C LEU A 450 -42.07 -19.76 -19.58
N LYS A 451 -41.67 -20.16 -20.79
CA LYS A 451 -42.53 -20.11 -21.99
C LYS A 451 -43.69 -21.12 -21.94
N GLN A 452 -43.56 -22.19 -21.15
CA GLN A 452 -44.61 -23.21 -21.00
C GLN A 452 -45.67 -22.82 -19.96
N VAL A 453 -45.39 -21.88 -19.06
CA VAL A 453 -46.35 -21.40 -18.03
C VAL A 453 -47.16 -20.20 -18.60
N PRO A 454 -48.50 -20.23 -18.59
CA PRO A 454 -49.33 -19.16 -19.15
C PRO A 454 -49.14 -17.85 -18.36
N GLY A 455 -48.97 -16.73 -19.07
CA GLY A 455 -48.69 -15.41 -18.51
C GLY A 455 -47.44 -14.70 -19.08
N SER A 456 -46.73 -15.32 -20.02
CA SER A 456 -45.56 -14.76 -20.71
C SER A 456 -45.85 -13.52 -21.56
N GLU A 457 -47.10 -13.29 -21.97
CA GLU A 457 -47.49 -12.17 -22.84
C GLU A 457 -47.82 -10.87 -22.10
N LEU A 458 -48.13 -10.94 -20.79
CA LEU A 458 -48.54 -9.76 -20.02
C LEU A 458 -47.38 -8.89 -19.50
N SER A 459 -46.12 -9.26 -19.77
CA SER A 459 -44.95 -8.44 -19.41
C SER A 459 -44.21 -7.85 -20.62
N VAL A 460 -44.66 -8.11 -21.87
CA VAL A 460 -43.98 -7.59 -23.08
C VAL A 460 -44.62 -6.31 -23.63
N GLN A 461 -45.79 -5.90 -23.15
CA GLN A 461 -46.37 -4.60 -23.49
C GLN A 461 -46.24 -3.62 -22.34
N SER A 462 -45.07 -2.99 -22.22
CA SER A 462 -44.97 -1.67 -21.61
C SER A 462 -45.70 -0.68 -22.53
N PRO A 463 -46.77 0.01 -22.11
CA PRO A 463 -47.25 1.15 -22.86
C PRO A 463 -46.38 2.33 -22.48
N THR A 464 -45.42 2.66 -23.33
CA THR A 464 -44.90 4.03 -23.44
C THR A 464 -46.06 4.92 -23.89
N ARG A 465 -46.92 5.34 -22.96
CA ARG A 465 -47.79 6.50 -23.16
C ARG A 465 -47.27 7.62 -22.29
N GLN A 466 -46.54 8.50 -22.95
CA GLN A 466 -46.22 9.84 -22.49
C GLN A 466 -47.50 10.49 -21.95
N LEU A 467 -47.49 10.84 -20.66
CA LEU A 467 -48.42 11.81 -20.10
C LEU A 467 -47.97 13.20 -20.58
N THR A 468 -48.45 13.61 -21.75
CA THR A 468 -48.48 15.01 -22.15
C THR A 468 -49.53 15.72 -21.30
N VAL A 469 -49.07 16.55 -20.36
CA VAL A 469 -49.88 17.54 -19.66
C VAL A 469 -50.32 18.57 -20.70
N GLY A 470 -51.56 18.43 -21.18
CA GLY A 470 -52.23 19.40 -22.05
C GLY A 470 -53.18 20.26 -21.23
N SER A 471 -52.80 21.51 -21.03
CA SER A 471 -53.61 22.58 -20.45
C SER A 471 -54.96 22.72 -21.18
N ARG A 472 -56.06 22.74 -20.42
CA ARG A 472 -57.37 23.19 -20.92
C ARG A 472 -57.40 24.72 -20.95
N PRO A 473 -57.90 25.35 -22.03
CA PRO A 473 -58.46 26.69 -21.96
C PRO A 473 -59.96 26.63 -21.61
N GLU A 474 -60.39 27.54 -20.75
CA GLU A 474 -61.80 27.88 -20.52
C GLU A 474 -62.45 28.44 -21.80
N PRO A 475 -63.77 28.27 -21.95
CA PRO A 475 -64.58 29.21 -22.71
C PRO A 475 -65.52 29.98 -21.79
N ASP A 476 -65.52 31.30 -21.97
CA ASP A 476 -66.48 32.26 -21.44
C ASP A 476 -67.94 31.89 -21.78
N ALA A 477 -68.80 31.97 -20.76
CA ALA A 477 -70.14 32.57 -20.80
C ALA A 477 -70.69 32.72 -19.37
#